data_AF-A0A8T4X225-F1
#
_entry.id   AF-A0A8T4X225-F1
#
_cell.length_a   1.000
_cell.length_b   1.000
_cell.length_c   1.000
_cell.angle_alpha   90.00
_cell.angle_beta   90.00
_cell.angle_gamma   90.00
#
_symmetry.space_group_name_H-M   'P 1'
#
loop_
_entity.id
_entity.type
_entity.pdbx_description
1 polymer ?
#
loop_
_entity_poly.entity_id
_entity_poly.type
_entity_poly.pdbx_seq_one_letter_code
_entity_poly.pdbx_strand_id
1 'polypeptide(L)' 'MGIKTTTDYVKFFINLDIRGKVSLLSFIHNEKMVLKQKIENKKQDKEAIINGIKILEDLIEELKKDGESKVLEKYNK' A
#
# COMPACT_ATOMS: atom_id res chain seq x y z
N MET A 1 2.81 -10.59 6.76
CA MET A 1 1.65 -10.06 6.03
C MET A 1 2.11 -9.72 4.62
N GLY A 2 1.47 -10.29 3.61
CA GLY A 2 1.72 -9.98 2.19
C GLY A 2 0.55 -9.20 1.64
N ILE A 3 0.82 -8.20 0.82
CA ILE A 3 -0.21 -7.44 0.11
C ILE A 3 -0.78 -8.38 -0.96
N LYS A 4 -2.02 -8.85 -0.74
CA LYS A 4 -2.69 -9.76 -1.69
C LYS A 4 -3.50 -8.99 -2.72
N THR A 5 -4.17 -7.93 -2.31
CA THR A 5 -4.98 -7.07 -3.18
C THR A 5 -4.89 -5.61 -2.74
N THR A 6 -5.12 -4.68 -3.68
CA THR A 6 -5.22 -3.25 -3.40
C THR A 6 -6.33 -2.96 -2.40
N THR A 7 -7.48 -3.63 -2.54
CA THR A 7 -8.64 -3.44 -1.67
C THR A 7 -8.35 -3.82 -0.22
N ASP A 8 -7.76 -5.00 0.01
CA ASP A 8 -7.38 -5.45 1.36
C ASP A 8 -6.42 -4.46 2.01
N TYR A 9 -5.47 -3.95 1.23
CA TYR A 9 -4.47 -2.99 1.72
C TYR A 9 -5.10 -1.65 2.11
N VAL A 10 -5.96 -1.09 1.26
CA VAL A 10 -6.62 0.19 1.56
C VAL A 10 -7.62 0.03 2.70
N LYS A 11 -8.35 -1.08 2.78
CA LYS A 11 -9.22 -1.39 3.93
C LYS A 11 -8.42 -1.53 5.22
N PHE A 12 -7.27 -2.19 5.17
CA PHE A 12 -6.36 -2.25 6.32
C PHE A 12 -5.97 -0.86 6.77
N PHE A 13 -5.51 0.01 5.86
CA PHE A 13 -5.15 1.40 6.18
C PHE A 13 -6.33 2.19 6.80
N ILE A 14 -7.53 2.07 6.24
CA ILE A 14 -8.74 2.76 6.73
C ILE A 14 -9.07 2.33 8.16
N ASN A 15 -8.86 1.07 8.49
CA ASN A 15 -9.15 0.50 9.80
C ASN A 15 -8.09 0.79 10.87
N LEU A 16 -6.97 1.42 10.52
CA LEU A 16 -5.95 1.83 11.48
C LEU A 16 -6.34 3.14 12.17
N ASP A 17 -6.11 3.23 13.48
CA ASP A 17 -6.30 4.44 14.32
C ASP A 17 -5.27 5.57 14.03
N ILE A 18 -4.71 5.57 12.83
CA ILE A 18 -3.75 6.59 12.33
C ILE A 18 -4.38 7.47 11.24
N ARG A 19 -5.65 7.23 10.90
CA ARG A 19 -6.39 8.01 9.91
C ARG A 19 -6.42 9.49 10.33
N GLY A 20 -5.92 10.37 9.47
CA GLY A 20 -5.80 11.80 9.75
C GLY A 20 -4.47 12.24 10.40
N LYS A 21 -3.64 11.30 10.87
CA LYS A 21 -2.25 11.58 11.33
C LYS A 21 -1.22 11.31 10.24
N VAL A 22 -1.51 10.35 9.35
CA VAL A 22 -0.65 9.94 8.24
C VAL A 22 -1.49 9.84 6.97
N SER A 23 -0.97 10.36 5.85
CA SER A 23 -1.61 10.22 4.55
C SER A 23 -1.42 8.80 4.00
N LEU A 24 -2.36 8.32 3.20
CA LEU A 24 -2.26 7.02 2.53
C LEU A 24 -1.01 6.97 1.65
N LEU A 25 -0.66 8.08 1.00
CA LEU A 25 0.58 8.19 0.22
C LEU A 25 1.83 7.93 1.07
N SER A 26 1.93 8.58 2.23
CA SER A 26 3.08 8.39 3.14
C SER A 26 3.17 6.95 3.66
N PHE A 27 2.01 6.37 3.99
CA PHE A 27 1.90 4.98 4.42
C PHE A 27 2.38 4.00 3.35
N ILE A 28 1.96 4.19 2.10
CA ILE A 28 2.41 3.40 0.94
C ILE A 28 3.92 3.52 0.73
N HIS A 29 4.47 4.74 0.81
CA HIS A 29 5.91 4.95 0.65
C HIS A 29 6.73 4.19 1.70
N ASN A 30 6.28 4.23 2.97
CA ASN A 30 6.92 3.49 4.04
C ASN A 30 6.89 1.98 3.79
N GLU A 31 5.73 1.44 3.44
CA GLU A 31 5.59 0.00 3.17
C GLU A 31 6.43 -0.44 1.97
N LYS A 32 6.46 0.35 0.89
CA LYS A 32 7.33 0.08 -0.28
C LYS A 32 8.80 0.01 0.11
N MET A 33 9.25 0.89 1.01
CA MET A 33 10.63 0.87 1.52
C MET A 33 10.93 -0.39 2.35
N VAL A 34 9.98 -0.82 3.20
CA VAL A 34 10.10 -2.07 3.98
C VAL A 34 10.14 -3.30 3.07
N LEU A 35 9.30 -3.35 2.04
CA LEU A 35 9.28 -4.44 1.06
C LEU A 35 10.59 -4.54 0.27
N LYS A 36 11.15 -3.41 -0.18
CA LYS A 36 12.47 -3.39 -0.85
C LYS A 36 13.58 -3.95 0.05
N GLN A 37 13.64 -3.51 1.30
CA GLN A 37 14.61 -4.03 2.26
C GLN A 37 14.46 -5.55 2.50
N LYS A 38 13.23 -6.08 2.46
CA LYS A 38 13.00 -7.53 2.59
C LYS A 38 13.52 -8.32 1.39
N ILE A 39 13.48 -7.76 0.17
CA ILE A 39 14.10 -8.36 -1.02
C ILE A 39 15.62 -8.42 -0.86
N GLU A 40 16.23 -7.32 -0.45
CA GLU A 40 17.69 -7.20 -0.29
C GLU A 40 18.22 -8.20 0.76
N ASN A 41 17.48 -8.38 1.86
CA ASN A 41 17.85 -9.29 2.94
C ASN A 41 17.58 -10.78 2.63
N LYS A 42 17.13 -11.16 1.41
CA LYS A 42 16.87 -12.53 0.92
C LYS A 42 16.03 -13.45 1.83
N LYS A 43 15.28 -12.89 2.78
CA LYS A 43 14.56 -13.66 3.83
C LYS A 43 13.18 -14.17 3.43
N GLN A 44 12.67 -13.83 2.25
CA GLN A 44 11.29 -14.15 1.87
C GLN A 44 11.14 -14.35 0.35
N ASP A 45 10.05 -15.04 -0.01
CA ASP A 45 9.51 -15.22 -1.35
C ASP A 45 9.49 -13.91 -2.16
N LYS A 46 10.38 -13.82 -3.16
CA LYS A 46 10.62 -12.59 -3.92
C LYS A 46 9.43 -12.22 -4.81
N GLU A 47 8.74 -13.20 -5.36
CA GLU A 47 7.59 -12.98 -6.25
C GLU A 47 6.43 -12.33 -5.51
N ALA A 48 6.11 -12.82 -4.30
CA ALA A 48 5.07 -12.22 -3.47
C ALA A 48 5.40 -10.76 -3.09
N ILE A 49 6.67 -10.44 -2.84
CA ILE A 49 7.08 -9.06 -2.52
C ILE A 49 7.00 -8.16 -3.75
N ILE A 50 7.46 -8.63 -4.91
CA ILE A 50 7.39 -7.87 -6.17
C ILE A 50 5.93 -7.56 -6.52
N ASN A 51 5.03 -8.54 -6.40
CA ASN A 51 3.59 -8.31 -6.60
C ASN A 51 3.04 -7.28 -5.61
N GLY A 52 3.43 -7.35 -4.34
CA GLY A 52 3.05 -6.34 -3.36
C GLY A 52 3.53 -4.94 -3.73
N ILE A 53 4.78 -4.79 -4.18
CA ILE A 53 5.32 -3.51 -4.65
C ILE A 53 4.53 -2.98 -5.85
N LYS A 54 4.18 -3.84 -6.80
CA LYS A 54 3.40 -3.46 -7.98
C LYS A 54 2.01 -2.91 -7.59
N ILE A 55 1.32 -3.59 -6.67
CA ILE A 55 0.05 -3.12 -6.12
C ILE A 55 0.19 -1.73 -5.48
N LEU A 56 1.27 -1.50 -4.74
CA LEU A 56 1.55 -0.20 -4.14
C LEU A 56 1.83 0.88 -5.20
N GLU A 57 2.51 0.53 -6.30
CA GLU A 57 2.75 1.46 -7.41
C GLU A 57 1.47 1.84 -8.14
N ASP A 58 0.62 0.87 -8.47
CA ASP A 58 -0.68 1.12 -9.09
C ASP A 58 -1.54 2.05 -8.19
N LEU A 59 -1.49 1.84 -6.88
CA LEU A 59 -2.21 2.68 -5.92
C LEU A 59 -1.64 4.11 -5.84
N ILE A 60 -0.32 4.29 -5.97
CA ILE A 60 0.29 5.62 -6.07
C ILE A 60 -0.18 6.34 -7.33
N GLU A 61 -0.26 5.64 -8.47
CA GLU A 61 -0.75 6.23 -9.72
C GLU A 61 -2.22 6.64 -9.58
N GLU A 62 -3.06 5.80 -8.98
CA GLU A 62 -4.45 6.13 -8.70
C GLU A 62 -4.57 7.34 -7.77
N LEU A 63 -3.75 7.41 -6.72
CA LEU A 63 -3.69 8.56 -5.81
C LEU A 63 -3.30 9.86 -6.51
N LYS A 64 -2.36 9.80 -7.46
CA LYS A 64 -1.94 10.98 -8.25
C LYS A 64 -3.04 11.44 -9.21
N LYS A 65 -3.84 10.50 -9.74
CA LYS A 65 -4.88 10.79 -10.73
C LYS A 65 -6.18 11.27 -10.08
N ASP A 66 -6.66 10.57 -9.07
CA ASP A 66 -7.98 10.79 -8.48
C ASP A 66 -7.94 11.53 -7.14
N GLY A 67 -6.78 11.58 -6.48
CA GLY A 67 -6.60 12.16 -5.16
C GLY A 67 -6.97 11.19 -4.04
N GLU A 68 -6.42 11.45 -2.84
CA GLU A 68 -6.54 10.55 -1.69
C GLU A 68 -7.98 10.30 -1.24
N SER A 69 -8.82 11.35 -1.16
CA SER A 69 -10.20 11.20 -0.71
C SER A 69 -11.01 10.25 -1.59
N LYS A 70 -10.92 10.40 -2.92
CA LYS A 70 -11.65 9.54 -3.87
C LYS A 70 -11.21 8.09 -3.81
N VAL A 71 -9.90 7.87 -3.69
CA VAL A 71 -9.33 6.52 -3.54
C VAL A 71 -9.87 5.88 -2.25
N LEU A 72 -9.82 6.59 -1.13
CA LEU A 72 -10.34 6.08 0.13
C LEU A 72 -11.85 5.76 0.03
N GLU A 73 -12.65 6.63 -0.56
CA GLU A 73 -14.09 6.39 -0.76
C GLU A 73 -14.37 5.17 -1.66
N LYS A 74 -13.59 4.99 -2.73
CA LYS A 74 -13.71 3.86 -3.66
C LYS A 74 -13.52 2.51 -2.98
N TYR A 75 -12.56 2.40 -2.05
CA TYR A 75 -12.22 1.15 -1.37
C TYR A 75 -12.90 1.00 0.00
N ASN A 76 -13.57 2.04 0.51
CA ASN A 76 -14.37 1.99 1.73
C ASN A 76 -15.80 1.43 1.52
N LYS A 77 -16.09 0.85 0.35
CA LYS A 77 -17.35 0.16 0.05
C LYS A 77 -17.36 -1.29 0.54
#